data_AF-A0A954Z3U1-F1
#
_entry.id   AF-A0A954Z3U1-F1
#
_cell.length_a   1.000
_cell.length_b   1.000
_cell.length_c   1.000
_cell.angle_alpha   90.00
_cell.angle_beta   90.00
_cell.angle_gamma   90.00
#
_symmetry.space_group_name_H-M   'P 1'
#
loop_
_entity.id
_entity.type
_entity.pdbx_description
1 polymer ?
#
loop_
_entity_poly.entity_id
_entity_poly.type
_entity_poly.pdbx_seq_one_letter_code
_entity_poly.pdbx_strand_id
1 'polypeptide(L)'
;MINENTWFEKLLARSDRLFVLTFVGLIVIGTILLALPAAGTHGSVGILDALFTATSAVCVTGLITKDTALDFTRIGQLAILILIQLGGLGIMTFAAIAFQVLRRRLSMSSLAAVESMFYQDKLHGSLRRSVRQIVVTTISIEFVGAACIYFGQRVEVGGAADPFQAVFLSVSAFCNAGFSVHSDSLMKYLPGGIVLWSIMILIVLGGLGYAVLEEMGMRVTAFVRRRQQVTVISSLHTRIVLWSSALLTVAGAVMLFFDQTVGTMFFSPAGGGSPLLWQHLFWFFG
;
A
#
# COMPACT_ATOMS: atom_id res chain seq x y z
N MET A 1 -36.80 -5.11 -24.63
CA MET A 1 -35.97 -3.93 -24.95
C MET A 1 -35.57 -3.27 -23.63
N ILE A 2 -34.47 -3.71 -23.04
CA ILE A 2 -33.85 -3.03 -21.89
C ILE A 2 -32.77 -2.14 -22.51
N ASN A 3 -32.81 -0.86 -22.18
CA ASN A 3 -31.97 0.18 -22.77
C ASN A 3 -30.50 -0.02 -22.33
N GLU A 4 -29.71 -0.72 -23.15
CA GLU A 4 -28.26 -0.90 -23.04
C GLU A 4 -27.52 0.41 -23.35
N ASN A 5 -27.69 1.42 -22.49
CA ASN A 5 -26.97 2.70 -22.56
C ASN A 5 -26.43 3.08 -21.17
N THR A 6 -25.71 2.17 -20.52
CA THR A 6 -24.93 2.54 -19.35
C THR A 6 -23.61 3.13 -19.85
N TRP A 7 -23.52 4.47 -19.85
CA TRP A 7 -22.27 5.24 -19.98
C TRP A 7 -21.10 4.63 -19.18
N PHE A 8 -21.41 3.93 -18.09
CA PHE A 8 -20.50 3.09 -17.30
C PHE A 8 -19.77 2.01 -18.10
N GLU A 9 -20.41 1.32 -19.05
CA GLU A 9 -19.75 0.29 -19.87
C GLU A 9 -18.81 0.90 -20.91
N LYS A 10 -19.19 2.04 -21.51
CA LYS A 10 -18.29 2.83 -22.37
C LYS A 10 -17.11 3.41 -21.58
N LEU A 11 -17.30 3.72 -20.29
CA LEU A 11 -16.27 4.19 -19.37
C LEU A 11 -15.30 3.05 -18.98
N LEU A 12 -15.83 1.84 -18.73
CA LEU A 12 -15.04 0.64 -18.43
C LEU A 12 -14.28 0.10 -19.66
N ALA A 13 -14.79 0.32 -20.87
CA ALA A 13 -14.13 -0.03 -22.12
C ALA A 13 -12.78 0.71 -22.36
N ARG A 14 -12.52 1.81 -21.62
CA ARG A 14 -11.23 2.52 -21.56
C ARG A 14 -10.68 2.55 -20.13
N SER A 15 -10.51 1.36 -19.55
CA SER A 15 -10.04 1.15 -18.17
C SER A 15 -8.75 1.90 -17.78
N ASP A 16 -7.86 2.15 -18.76
CA ASP A 16 -6.65 2.96 -18.63
C ASP A 16 -6.95 4.43 -18.33
N ARG A 17 -7.88 5.04 -19.09
CA ARG A 17 -8.24 6.45 -18.92
C ARG A 17 -9.02 6.69 -17.65
N LEU A 18 -9.90 5.76 -17.27
CA LEU A 18 -10.65 5.85 -16.02
C LEU A 18 -9.72 5.84 -14.81
N PHE A 19 -8.70 4.98 -14.82
CA PHE A 19 -7.68 4.93 -13.78
C PHE A 19 -6.95 6.28 -13.64
N VAL A 20 -6.41 6.80 -14.75
CA VAL A 20 -5.70 8.09 -14.76
C VAL A 20 -6.60 9.24 -14.30
N LEU A 21 -7.83 9.32 -14.82
CA LEU A 21 -8.77 10.39 -14.44
C LEU A 21 -9.15 10.34 -12.95
N THR A 22 -9.27 9.14 -12.38
CA THR A 22 -9.55 8.98 -10.94
C THR A 22 -8.39 9.50 -10.11
N PHE A 23 -7.15 9.16 -10.47
CA PHE A 23 -5.96 9.64 -9.77
C PHE A 23 -5.81 11.15 -9.88
N VAL A 24 -5.92 11.70 -11.09
CA VAL A 24 -5.87 13.16 -11.31
C VAL A 24 -6.97 13.87 -10.52
N GLY A 25 -8.19 13.33 -10.52
CA GLY A 25 -9.30 13.87 -9.74
C GLY A 25 -9.03 13.89 -8.24
N LEU A 26 -8.51 12.79 -7.68
CA LEU A 26 -8.12 12.71 -6.27
C LEU A 26 -7.01 13.70 -5.93
N ILE A 27 -6.01 13.86 -6.80
CA ILE A 27 -4.90 14.81 -6.62
C ILE A 27 -5.42 16.24 -6.60
N VAL A 28 -6.27 16.62 -7.55
CA VAL A 28 -6.83 17.98 -7.61
C VAL A 28 -7.69 18.27 -6.38
N ILE A 29 -8.57 17.35 -5.99
CA ILE A 29 -9.39 17.50 -4.78
C ILE A 29 -8.52 17.60 -3.53
N GLY A 30 -7.50 16.74 -3.42
CA GLY A 30 -6.54 16.75 -2.32
C GLY A 30 -5.75 18.06 -2.24
N THR A 31 -5.33 18.60 -3.38
CA THR A 31 -4.62 19.89 -3.47
C THR A 31 -5.49 21.02 -2.92
N ILE A 32 -6.76 21.08 -3.34
CA ILE A 32 -7.71 22.10 -2.86
C ILE A 32 -7.91 21.96 -1.35
N LEU A 33 -8.09 20.72 -0.85
CA LEU A 33 -8.32 20.45 0.56
C LEU A 33 -7.12 20.84 1.43
N LEU A 34 -5.90 20.55 0.97
CA LEU A 34 -4.65 20.88 1.69
C LEU A 34 -4.27 22.36 1.58
N ALA A 35 -4.71 23.06 0.53
CA ALA A 35 -4.49 24.50 0.39
C ALA A 35 -5.42 25.35 1.28
N LEU A 36 -6.43 24.75 1.91
CA LEU A 36 -7.30 25.46 2.86
C LEU A 36 -6.51 25.89 4.11
N PRO A 37 -6.81 27.08 4.67
CA PRO A 37 -6.13 27.57 5.87
C PRO A 37 -6.36 26.68 7.10
N ALA A 38 -7.42 25.87 7.12
CA ALA A 38 -7.69 24.90 8.18
C ALA A 38 -6.71 23.71 8.16
N ALA A 39 -6.06 23.43 7.03
CA ALA A 39 -5.18 22.27 6.85
C ALA A 39 -3.73 22.55 7.25
N GLY A 40 -3.27 23.81 7.24
CA GLY A 40 -1.89 24.18 7.62
C GLY A 40 -1.79 24.83 9.00
N THR A 41 -0.73 24.52 9.74
CA THR A 41 -0.50 25.04 11.11
C THR A 41 -0.18 26.52 11.15
N HIS A 42 0.53 27.00 10.13
CA HIS A 42 0.97 28.40 9.99
C HIS A 42 0.14 29.19 8.96
N GLY A 43 -1.07 28.73 8.63
CA GLY A 43 -1.92 29.28 7.59
C GLY A 43 -2.04 28.36 6.37
N SER A 44 -2.43 28.89 5.21
CA SER A 44 -2.57 28.08 3.99
C SER A 44 -1.21 27.57 3.51
N VAL A 45 -1.12 26.27 3.27
CA VAL A 45 0.04 25.67 2.57
C VAL A 45 0.08 26.21 1.14
N GLY A 46 1.27 26.52 0.62
CA GLY A 46 1.43 26.99 -0.75
C GLY A 46 0.84 25.99 -1.75
N ILE A 47 0.17 26.47 -2.81
CA ILE A 47 -0.56 25.59 -3.74
C ILE A 47 0.33 24.51 -4.37
N LEU A 48 1.61 24.82 -4.62
CA LEU A 48 2.59 23.88 -5.16
C LEU A 48 2.98 22.80 -4.14
N ASP A 49 3.18 23.18 -2.87
CA ASP A 49 3.46 22.22 -1.79
C ASP A 49 2.25 21.32 -1.52
N ALA A 50 1.04 21.90 -1.55
CA ALA A 50 -0.21 21.16 -1.43
C ALA A 50 -0.40 20.17 -2.60
N LEU A 51 -0.10 20.59 -3.83
CA LEU A 51 -0.17 19.73 -5.01
C LEU A 51 0.84 18.58 -4.97
N PHE A 52 2.07 18.89 -4.56
CA PHE A 52 3.13 17.90 -4.40
C PHE A 52 2.76 16.87 -3.33
N THR A 53 2.33 17.35 -2.16
CA THR A 53 1.92 16.50 -1.04
C THR A 53 0.71 15.63 -1.41
N ALA A 54 -0.30 16.20 -2.08
CA ALA A 54 -1.47 15.45 -2.55
C ALA A 54 -1.08 14.37 -3.57
N THR A 55 -0.18 14.69 -4.51
CA THR A 55 0.33 13.75 -5.51
C THR A 55 1.11 12.63 -4.84
N SER A 56 2.01 12.96 -3.90
CA SER A 56 2.77 11.95 -3.18
C SER A 56 1.90 11.05 -2.31
N ALA A 57 0.87 11.60 -1.66
CA ALA A 57 -0.08 10.83 -0.86
C ALA A 57 -0.93 9.87 -1.73
N VAL A 58 -1.51 10.36 -2.84
CA VAL A 58 -2.35 9.55 -3.74
C VAL A 58 -1.54 8.50 -4.48
N CYS A 59 -0.31 8.84 -4.92
CA CYS A 59 0.60 7.89 -5.56
C CYS A 59 1.37 7.04 -4.55
N VAL A 60 1.21 7.29 -3.25
CA VAL A 60 1.74 6.48 -2.17
C VAL A 60 3.28 6.42 -2.18
N THR A 61 3.93 7.57 -2.47
CA THR A 61 5.40 7.65 -2.66
C THR A 61 6.18 8.12 -1.44
N GLY A 62 5.57 8.88 -0.54
CA GLY A 62 6.20 9.32 0.72
C GLY A 62 7.20 10.46 0.60
N LEU A 63 7.21 11.19 -0.51
CA LEU A 63 8.03 12.38 -0.68
C LEU A 63 7.29 13.60 -0.13
N ILE A 64 8.00 14.37 0.68
CA ILE A 64 7.45 15.57 1.33
C ILE A 64 8.29 16.79 0.97
N THR A 65 7.64 17.92 0.67
CA THR A 65 8.29 19.25 0.62
C THR A 65 8.11 20.03 1.92
N LYS A 66 7.14 19.62 2.73
CA LYS A 66 6.76 20.18 4.03
C LYS A 66 6.60 19.06 5.05
N ASP A 67 7.01 19.30 6.29
CA ASP A 67 6.95 18.29 7.34
C ASP A 67 5.50 18.03 7.72
N THR A 68 5.05 16.77 7.58
CA THR A 68 3.67 16.35 7.88
C THR A 68 3.32 16.56 9.35
N ALA A 69 4.29 16.51 10.26
CA ALA A 69 4.10 16.71 11.69
C ALA A 69 3.98 18.19 12.06
N LEU A 70 4.74 19.07 11.41
CA LEU A 70 4.88 20.48 11.81
C LEU A 70 4.02 21.43 10.96
N ASP A 71 3.92 21.19 9.66
CA ASP A 71 3.29 22.13 8.72
C ASP A 71 1.78 21.88 8.54
N PHE A 72 1.29 20.69 8.90
CA PHE A 72 -0.12 20.30 8.72
C PHE A 72 -0.84 20.13 10.06
N THR A 73 -2.06 20.67 10.14
CA THR A 73 -2.94 20.46 11.29
C THR A 73 -3.47 19.04 11.31
N ARG A 74 -4.17 18.64 12.38
CA ARG A 74 -4.90 17.35 12.43
C ARG A 74 -5.88 17.19 11.25
N ILE A 75 -6.46 18.28 10.75
CA ILE A 75 -7.34 18.26 9.58
C ILE A 75 -6.53 17.97 8.31
N GLY A 76 -5.37 18.61 8.14
CA GLY A 76 -4.47 18.34 7.03
C GLY A 76 -3.92 16.92 7.04
N GLN A 77 -3.49 16.42 8.21
CA GLN A 77 -3.04 15.04 8.38
C GLN A 77 -4.16 14.03 8.09
N LEU A 78 -5.40 14.31 8.49
CA LEU A 78 -6.54 13.46 8.14
C LEU A 78 -6.81 13.47 6.62
N ALA A 79 -6.67 14.63 5.97
CA ALA A 79 -6.78 14.71 4.51
C ALA A 79 -5.70 13.87 3.81
N ILE A 80 -4.44 13.96 4.25
CA ILE A 80 -3.33 13.13 3.74
C ILE A 80 -3.64 11.64 3.95
N LEU A 81 -4.11 11.27 5.14
CA LEU A 81 -4.47 9.88 5.46
C LEU A 81 -5.55 9.33 4.51
N ILE A 82 -6.59 10.12 4.23
CA ILE A 82 -7.66 9.74 3.30
C ILE A 82 -7.11 9.60 1.87
N LEU A 83 -6.24 10.51 1.44
CA LEU A 83 -5.60 10.45 0.11
C LEU A 83 -4.73 9.20 -0.04
N ILE A 84 -3.95 8.85 0.98
CA ILE A 84 -3.17 7.61 1.03
C ILE A 84 -4.09 6.39 0.91
N GLN A 85 -5.17 6.34 1.69
CA GLN A 85 -6.09 5.21 1.67
C GLN A 85 -6.75 5.03 0.30
N LEU A 86 -7.26 6.12 -0.29
CA LEU A 86 -7.94 6.09 -1.58
C LEU A 86 -6.96 5.73 -2.72
N GLY A 87 -5.73 6.28 -2.68
CA GLY A 87 -4.66 5.95 -3.61
C GLY A 87 -4.24 4.49 -3.53
N GLY A 88 -3.90 4.01 -2.33
CA GLY A 88 -3.50 2.63 -2.08
C GLY A 88 -4.56 1.61 -2.48
N LEU A 89 -5.82 1.83 -2.09
CA LEU A 89 -6.95 0.99 -2.52
C LEU A 89 -7.15 1.01 -4.04
N GLY A 90 -6.92 2.16 -4.69
CA GLY A 90 -6.98 2.31 -6.13
C GLY A 90 -5.96 1.42 -6.85
N ILE A 91 -4.69 1.47 -6.43
CA ILE A 91 -3.60 0.66 -7.00
C ILE A 91 -3.89 -0.84 -6.76
N MET A 92 -4.24 -1.22 -5.53
CA MET A 92 -4.55 -2.63 -5.19
C MET A 92 -5.72 -3.18 -5.99
N THR A 93 -6.78 -2.39 -6.16
CA THR A 93 -7.96 -2.78 -6.94
C THR A 93 -7.63 -2.94 -8.42
N PHE A 94 -6.88 -2.00 -8.99
CA PHE A 94 -6.45 -2.07 -10.38
C PHE A 94 -5.56 -3.30 -10.63
N ALA A 95 -4.58 -3.55 -9.75
CA ALA A 95 -3.71 -4.73 -9.84
C ALA A 95 -4.51 -6.04 -9.75
N ALA A 96 -5.48 -6.13 -8.85
CA ALA A 96 -6.35 -7.31 -8.72
C ALA A 96 -7.19 -7.56 -9.98
N ILE A 97 -7.77 -6.50 -10.56
CA ILE A 97 -8.56 -6.60 -11.80
C ILE A 97 -7.65 -7.01 -12.98
N ALA A 98 -6.47 -6.39 -13.10
CA ALA A 98 -5.49 -6.73 -14.14
C ALA A 98 -5.06 -8.20 -14.05
N PHE A 99 -4.80 -8.69 -12.84
CA PHE A 99 -4.46 -10.10 -12.59
C PHE A 99 -5.61 -11.04 -12.99
N GLN A 100 -6.86 -10.71 -12.66
CA GLN A 100 -8.03 -11.49 -13.07
C GLN A 100 -8.17 -11.54 -14.60
N VAL A 101 -7.94 -10.43 -15.30
CA VAL A 101 -7.98 -10.37 -16.77
C VAL A 101 -6.86 -11.21 -17.39
N LEU A 102 -5.63 -11.14 -16.86
CA LEU A 102 -4.49 -11.92 -17.33
C LEU A 102 -4.72 -13.43 -17.15
N ARG A 103 -5.20 -13.85 -15.97
CA ARG A 103 -5.55 -15.25 -15.70
C ARG A 103 -6.62 -15.77 -16.66
N ARG A 104 -7.59 -14.93 -17.04
CA ARG A 104 -8.63 -15.28 -18.02
C ARG A 104 -8.06 -15.46 -19.43
N ARG A 105 -7.17 -14.57 -19.90
CA ARG A 105 -6.53 -14.73 -21.23
C ARG A 105 -5.76 -16.03 -21.36
N LEU A 106 -5.10 -16.47 -20.28
CA LEU A 106 -4.37 -17.75 -20.22
C LEU A 106 -5.31 -18.97 -20.09
N SER A 107 -6.53 -18.79 -19.57
CA SER A 107 -7.54 -19.85 -19.45
C SER A 107 -8.36 -20.03 -20.74
N MET A 108 -8.66 -18.95 -21.46
CA MET A 108 -9.47 -18.97 -22.69
C MET A 108 -8.79 -19.67 -23.86
N SER A 109 -7.45 -19.80 -23.86
CA SER A 109 -6.72 -20.67 -24.78
C SER A 109 -6.94 -22.17 -24.51
N SER A 110 -7.58 -22.55 -23.40
CA SER A 110 -7.73 -23.95 -22.98
C SER A 110 -9.16 -24.49 -22.88
N LEU A 111 -10.24 -23.69 -22.94
CA LEU A 111 -11.63 -24.20 -22.82
C LEU A 111 -12.67 -23.26 -23.45
N ALA A 112 -12.61 -23.09 -24.77
CA ALA A 112 -13.49 -22.16 -25.52
C ALA A 112 -14.92 -22.67 -25.81
N ALA A 113 -15.35 -23.84 -25.29
CA ALA A 113 -16.52 -24.53 -25.87
C ALA A 113 -17.80 -24.64 -25.01
N VAL A 114 -17.83 -24.28 -23.72
CA VAL A 114 -18.98 -24.71 -22.86
C VAL A 114 -19.71 -23.62 -22.08
N GLU A 115 -19.18 -22.39 -21.91
CA GLU A 115 -19.69 -21.50 -20.83
C GLU A 115 -20.28 -20.14 -21.28
N SER A 116 -20.65 -19.95 -22.55
CA SER A 116 -20.97 -18.63 -23.08
C SER A 116 -22.37 -18.05 -22.74
N MET A 117 -23.32 -18.82 -22.18
CA MET A 117 -24.68 -18.30 -21.90
C MET A 117 -24.97 -17.97 -20.42
N PHE A 118 -24.19 -18.45 -19.45
CA PHE A 118 -24.43 -18.21 -18.00
C PHE A 118 -23.44 -17.20 -17.37
N TYR A 119 -22.61 -16.52 -18.17
CA TYR A 119 -21.38 -15.88 -17.71
C TYR A 119 -21.50 -14.38 -17.37
N GLN A 120 -22.42 -13.64 -18.00
CA GLN A 120 -22.48 -12.17 -17.86
C GLN A 120 -22.96 -11.70 -16.47
N ASP A 121 -23.91 -12.39 -15.84
CA ASP A 121 -24.38 -12.05 -14.48
C ASP A 121 -23.36 -12.42 -13.38
N LYS A 122 -22.56 -13.49 -13.60
CA LYS A 122 -21.47 -13.87 -12.68
C LYS A 122 -20.30 -12.87 -12.74
N LEU A 123 -20.10 -12.18 -13.87
CA LEU A 123 -19.00 -11.24 -14.08
C LEU A 123 -19.11 -9.99 -13.21
N HIS A 124 -20.26 -9.31 -13.20
CA HIS A 124 -20.49 -8.12 -12.37
C HIS A 124 -20.51 -8.44 -10.87
N GLY A 125 -21.06 -9.60 -10.50
CA GLY A 125 -21.03 -10.09 -9.12
C GLY A 125 -19.61 -10.38 -8.61
N SER A 126 -18.73 -10.91 -9.46
CA SER A 126 -17.35 -11.27 -9.09
C SER A 126 -16.45 -10.05 -8.82
N LEU A 127 -16.57 -8.98 -9.61
CA LEU A 127 -15.77 -7.76 -9.46
C LEU A 127 -16.17 -6.99 -8.20
N ARG A 128 -17.47 -6.76 -8.00
CA ARG A 128 -17.97 -6.08 -6.79
C ARG A 128 -17.58 -6.83 -5.52
N ARG A 129 -17.61 -8.16 -5.56
CA ARG A 129 -17.15 -9.02 -4.45
C ARG A 129 -15.66 -8.86 -4.21
N SER A 130 -14.84 -8.85 -5.26
CA SER A 130 -13.39 -8.64 -5.17
C SER A 130 -13.06 -7.29 -4.54
N VAL A 131 -13.64 -6.19 -5.04
CA VAL A 131 -13.45 -4.84 -4.47
C VAL A 131 -13.87 -4.80 -3.00
N ARG A 132 -15.03 -5.38 -2.65
CA ARG A 132 -15.48 -5.46 -1.26
C ARG A 132 -14.49 -6.24 -0.39
N GLN A 133 -13.95 -7.36 -0.87
CA GLN A 133 -12.98 -8.15 -0.12
C GLN A 133 -11.65 -7.41 0.03
N ILE A 134 -11.19 -6.67 -0.98
CA ILE A 134 -9.99 -5.81 -0.89
C ILE A 134 -10.19 -4.81 0.25
N VAL A 135 -11.26 -4.01 0.18
CA VAL A 135 -11.54 -2.97 1.18
C VAL A 135 -11.66 -3.57 2.59
N VAL A 136 -12.40 -4.66 2.76
CA VAL A 136 -12.57 -5.31 4.07
C VAL A 136 -11.25 -5.87 4.58
N THR A 137 -10.44 -6.50 3.73
CA THR A 137 -9.15 -7.09 4.13
C THR A 137 -8.17 -5.99 4.51
N THR A 138 -8.04 -4.94 3.71
CA THR A 138 -7.20 -3.77 3.99
C THR A 138 -7.56 -3.13 5.33
N ILE A 139 -8.83 -2.75 5.52
CA ILE A 139 -9.28 -2.12 6.77
C ILE A 139 -9.08 -3.05 7.97
N SER A 140 -9.26 -4.37 7.79
CA SER A 140 -9.04 -5.33 8.88
C SER A 140 -7.56 -5.43 9.28
N ILE A 141 -6.66 -5.48 8.30
CA ILE A 141 -5.21 -5.53 8.56
C ILE A 141 -4.73 -4.21 9.18
N GLU A 142 -5.19 -3.06 8.65
CA GLU A 142 -4.87 -1.73 9.19
C GLU A 142 -5.42 -1.55 10.60
N PHE A 143 -6.62 -2.07 10.90
CA PHE A 143 -7.17 -2.00 12.25
C PHE A 143 -6.34 -2.80 13.25
N VAL A 144 -5.95 -4.03 12.89
CA VAL A 144 -5.08 -4.87 13.74
C VAL A 144 -3.69 -4.22 13.89
N GLY A 145 -3.13 -3.71 12.80
CA GLY A 145 -1.86 -2.99 12.79
C GLY A 145 -1.88 -1.75 13.69
N ALA A 146 -2.91 -0.91 13.57
CA ALA A 146 -3.12 0.26 14.40
C ALA A 146 -3.27 -0.10 15.87
N ALA A 147 -3.99 -1.19 16.20
CA ALA A 147 -4.10 -1.68 17.57
C ALA A 147 -2.73 -2.09 18.12
N CYS A 148 -1.95 -2.89 17.38
CA CYS A 148 -0.60 -3.29 17.78
C CYS A 148 0.32 -2.08 18.00
N ILE A 149 0.29 -1.10 17.08
CA ILE A 149 1.08 0.13 17.20
C ILE A 149 0.64 0.94 18.43
N TYR A 150 -0.66 1.10 18.65
CA TYR A 150 -1.21 1.85 19.79
C TYR A 150 -0.76 1.26 21.13
N PHE A 151 -0.87 -0.06 21.28
CA PHE A 151 -0.40 -0.74 22.50
C PHE A 151 1.13 -0.72 22.62
N GLY A 152 1.86 -0.87 21.51
CA GLY A 152 3.32 -0.74 21.47
C GLY A 152 3.79 0.63 21.95
N GLN A 153 3.17 1.70 21.47
CA GLN A 153 3.47 3.07 21.89
C GLN A 153 3.32 3.30 23.39
N ARG A 154 2.29 2.71 24.01
CA ARG A 154 2.08 2.79 25.46
C ARG A 154 3.20 2.13 26.25
N VAL A 155 3.67 0.98 25.77
CA VAL A 155 4.72 0.20 26.45
C VAL A 155 6.09 0.83 26.26
N GLU A 156 6.41 1.27 25.04
CA GLU A 156 7.77 1.70 24.66
C GLU A 156 8.08 3.15 25.05
N VAL A 157 7.11 4.05 24.93
CA VAL A 157 7.33 5.50 25.12
C VAL A 157 6.83 5.97 26.49
N GLY A 158 6.04 5.17 27.21
CA GLY A 158 5.53 5.49 28.56
C GLY A 158 4.60 6.71 28.63
N GLY A 159 4.22 7.29 27.48
CA GLY A 159 3.35 8.46 27.37
C GLY A 159 1.92 8.13 26.93
N ALA A 160 1.08 9.17 26.82
CA ALA A 160 -0.25 9.04 26.24
C ALA A 160 -0.14 8.69 24.76
N ALA A 161 -0.40 7.42 24.41
CA ALA A 161 -0.49 6.99 23.02
C ALA A 161 -1.64 7.74 22.32
N ASP A 162 -1.35 8.39 21.20
CA ASP A 162 -2.35 9.05 20.37
C ASP A 162 -2.94 8.02 19.38
N PRO A 163 -4.24 7.67 19.50
CA PRO A 163 -4.87 6.72 18.59
C PRO A 163 -4.83 7.19 17.14
N PHE A 164 -4.88 8.51 16.89
CA PHE A 164 -4.79 9.05 15.54
C PHE A 164 -3.45 8.70 14.89
N GLN A 165 -2.36 8.85 15.65
CA GLN A 165 -1.04 8.50 15.17
C GLN A 165 -0.93 7.01 14.83
N ALA A 166 -1.44 6.13 15.71
CA ALA A 166 -1.35 4.69 15.49
C ALA A 166 -2.09 4.27 14.20
N VAL A 167 -3.27 4.85 13.95
CA VAL A 167 -4.01 4.65 12.71
C VAL A 167 -3.26 5.20 11.51
N PHE A 168 -2.73 6.43 11.60
CA PHE A 168 -1.99 7.05 10.50
C PHE A 168 -0.79 6.20 10.09
N LEU A 169 0.00 5.76 11.07
CA LEU A 169 1.20 4.97 10.85
C LEU A 169 0.85 3.58 10.30
N SER A 170 -0.26 2.98 10.74
CA SER A 170 -0.70 1.69 10.22
C SER A 170 -1.15 1.76 8.77
N VAL A 171 -1.95 2.77 8.40
CA VAL A 171 -2.41 2.97 7.02
C VAL A 171 -1.24 3.32 6.11
N SER A 172 -0.38 4.23 6.54
CA SER A 172 0.84 4.61 5.80
C SER A 172 1.74 3.40 5.59
N ALA A 173 1.97 2.58 6.62
CA ALA A 173 2.77 1.37 6.50
C ALA A 173 2.14 0.33 5.57
N PHE A 174 0.85 0.01 5.73
CA PHE A 174 0.19 -1.00 4.90
C PHE A 174 0.04 -0.57 3.43
N CYS A 175 -0.24 0.71 3.18
CA CYS A 175 -0.28 1.23 1.82
C CYS A 175 1.14 1.40 1.23
N ASN A 176 2.21 1.31 2.03
CA ASN A 176 3.60 1.64 1.66
C ASN A 176 3.80 3.12 1.32
N ALA A 177 3.06 4.02 1.99
CA ALA A 177 3.04 5.44 1.70
C ALA A 177 4.26 6.22 2.16
N GLY A 178 5.01 5.72 3.15
CA GLY A 178 6.21 6.40 3.65
C GLY A 178 5.97 7.70 4.45
N PHE A 179 4.72 8.15 4.60
CA PHE A 179 4.39 9.31 5.42
C PHE A 179 4.46 8.99 6.92
N SER A 180 4.95 9.93 7.72
CA SER A 180 4.93 9.86 9.19
C SER A 180 4.37 11.14 9.78
N VAL A 181 3.70 11.02 10.94
CA VAL A 181 3.24 12.17 11.77
C VAL A 181 4.31 12.61 12.78
N HIS A 182 5.54 12.15 12.59
CA HIS A 182 6.71 12.51 13.38
C HIS A 182 7.80 13.04 12.46
N SER A 183 8.40 14.18 12.83
CA SER A 183 9.51 14.81 12.09
C SER A 183 10.73 13.90 11.98
N ASP A 184 11.00 13.08 13.00
CA ASP A 184 12.08 12.10 13.03
C ASP A 184 11.65 10.72 12.47
N SER A 185 10.51 10.67 11.75
CA SER A 185 9.89 9.45 11.23
C SER A 185 9.65 8.38 12.28
N LEU A 186 10.55 7.40 12.40
CA LEU A 186 10.45 6.25 13.30
C LEU A 186 11.64 6.15 14.26
N MET A 187 12.56 7.13 14.25
CA MET A 187 13.79 7.10 15.03
C MET A 187 13.51 7.02 16.54
N LYS A 188 12.44 7.64 17.01
CA LYS A 188 11.95 7.53 18.40
C LYS A 188 11.70 6.10 18.89
N TYR A 189 11.47 5.12 18.00
CA TYR A 189 11.13 3.73 18.36
C TYR A 189 12.35 2.77 18.35
N LEU A 190 13.57 3.29 18.20
CA LEU A 190 14.81 2.51 18.29
C LEU A 190 15.14 2.14 19.75
N PRO A 191 15.81 0.99 20.01
CA PRO A 191 16.47 0.09 19.05
C PRO A 191 15.63 -1.14 18.64
N GLY A 192 14.31 -1.05 18.64
CA GLY A 192 13.44 -2.18 18.29
C GLY A 192 12.32 -2.38 19.30
N GLY A 193 11.11 -2.66 18.80
CA GLY A 193 9.91 -2.78 19.62
C GLY A 193 8.72 -3.33 18.83
N ILE A 194 7.58 -3.46 19.51
CA ILE A 194 6.28 -3.84 18.94
C ILE A 194 5.90 -2.88 17.81
N VAL A 195 6.16 -1.57 17.96
CA VAL A 195 5.82 -0.57 16.93
C VAL A 195 6.57 -0.85 15.63
N LEU A 196 7.90 -0.97 15.69
CA LEU A 196 8.73 -1.22 14.50
C LEU A 196 8.39 -2.57 13.84
N TRP A 197 8.23 -3.64 14.62
CA TRP A 197 7.82 -4.94 14.08
C TRP A 197 6.45 -4.90 13.40
N SER A 198 5.49 -4.18 13.97
CA SER A 198 4.16 -4.01 13.39
C SER A 198 4.24 -3.30 12.03
N ILE A 199 5.02 -2.22 11.94
CA ILE A 199 5.23 -1.48 10.69
C ILE A 199 5.91 -2.35 9.63
N MET A 200 6.97 -3.09 9.99
CA MET A 200 7.66 -3.98 9.07
C MET A 200 6.71 -5.05 8.50
N ILE A 201 5.89 -5.65 9.35
CA ILE A 201 4.90 -6.65 8.94
C ILE A 201 3.85 -6.02 8.02
N LEU A 202 3.34 -4.82 8.35
CA LEU A 202 2.36 -4.12 7.53
C LEU A 202 2.90 -3.78 6.14
N ILE A 203 4.14 -3.30 6.04
CA ILE A 203 4.81 -3.00 4.76
C ILE A 203 4.93 -4.26 3.90
N VAL A 204 5.38 -5.37 4.50
CA VAL A 204 5.49 -6.66 3.80
C VAL A 204 4.11 -7.13 3.34
N LEU A 205 3.11 -7.13 4.21
CA LEU A 205 1.76 -7.56 3.86
C LEU A 205 1.14 -6.69 2.76
N GLY A 206 1.32 -5.37 2.83
CA GLY A 206 0.90 -4.42 1.81
C GLY A 206 1.56 -4.66 0.46
N GLY A 207 2.88 -4.89 0.46
CA GLY A 207 3.68 -5.13 -0.74
C GLY A 207 3.41 -6.45 -1.47
N LEU A 208 2.92 -7.49 -0.78
CA LEU A 208 2.59 -8.79 -1.40
C LEU A 208 1.39 -8.71 -2.37
N GLY A 209 0.56 -7.68 -2.23
CA GLY A 209 -0.62 -7.46 -3.05
C GLY A 209 -1.82 -8.36 -2.69
N TYR A 210 -3.01 -7.90 -3.07
CA TYR A 210 -4.27 -8.51 -2.66
C TYR A 210 -4.42 -10.00 -3.06
N ALA A 211 -3.97 -10.39 -4.25
CA ALA A 211 -4.12 -11.76 -4.73
C ALA A 211 -3.41 -12.78 -3.82
N VAL A 212 -2.25 -12.42 -3.29
CA VAL A 212 -1.49 -13.24 -2.34
C VAL A 212 -2.16 -13.25 -0.98
N LEU A 213 -2.60 -12.08 -0.49
CA LEU A 213 -3.29 -11.95 0.79
C LEU A 213 -4.61 -12.75 0.83
N GLU A 214 -5.38 -12.76 -0.26
CA GLU A 214 -6.61 -13.55 -0.37
C GLU A 214 -6.31 -15.05 -0.29
N GLU A 215 -5.28 -15.53 -1.02
CA GLU A 215 -4.86 -16.93 -0.99
C GLU A 215 -4.38 -17.36 0.40
N MET A 216 -3.61 -16.51 1.07
CA MET A 216 -3.15 -16.73 2.45
C MET A 216 -4.32 -16.74 3.43
N GLY A 217 -5.27 -15.81 3.32
CA GLY A 217 -6.46 -15.75 4.18
C GLY A 217 -7.34 -16.99 4.06
N MET A 218 -7.50 -17.53 2.85
CA MET A 218 -8.21 -18.81 2.64
C MET A 218 -7.51 -19.98 3.34
N ARG A 219 -6.18 -20.01 3.36
CA ARG A 219 -5.41 -21.04 4.10
C ARG A 219 -5.57 -20.90 5.61
N VAL A 220 -5.43 -19.69 6.13
CA VAL A 220 -5.57 -19.43 7.57
C VAL A 220 -6.97 -19.83 8.04
N THR A 221 -8.01 -19.46 7.31
CA THR A 221 -9.40 -19.83 7.66
C THR A 221 -9.65 -21.34 7.55
N ALA A 222 -9.09 -22.03 6.55
CA ALA A 222 -9.18 -23.48 6.42
C ALA A 222 -8.47 -24.22 7.58
N PHE A 223 -7.30 -23.73 7.98
CA PHE A 223 -6.53 -24.23 9.12
C PHE A 223 -7.28 -24.04 10.44
N VAL A 224 -7.75 -22.82 10.72
CA VAL A 224 -8.51 -22.49 11.95
C VAL A 224 -9.80 -23.29 12.06
N ARG A 225 -10.50 -23.52 10.93
CA ARG A 225 -11.73 -24.33 10.91
C ARG A 225 -11.49 -25.84 10.87
N ARG A 226 -10.24 -26.32 11.07
CA ARG A 226 -9.84 -27.73 11.00
C ARG A 226 -10.37 -28.49 9.77
N ARG A 227 -10.60 -27.79 8.65
CA ARG A 227 -10.97 -28.45 7.39
C ARG A 227 -9.70 -28.96 6.72
N GLN A 228 -9.29 -30.17 7.10
CA GLN A 228 -8.03 -30.83 6.71
C GLN A 228 -7.80 -31.03 5.20
N GLN A 229 -8.73 -30.65 4.32
CA GLN A 229 -8.66 -30.98 2.89
C GLN A 229 -8.78 -29.80 1.92
N VAL A 230 -8.45 -28.58 2.34
CA VAL A 230 -8.20 -27.53 1.34
C VAL A 230 -6.70 -27.48 1.05
N THR A 231 -6.24 -28.40 0.21
CA THR A 231 -4.95 -28.25 -0.48
C THR A 231 -5.08 -27.09 -1.45
N VAL A 232 -5.00 -25.85 -0.93
CA VAL A 232 -4.84 -24.66 -1.77
C VAL A 232 -3.43 -24.77 -2.35
N ILE A 233 -3.29 -25.48 -3.47
CA ILE A 233 -2.06 -25.52 -4.25
C ILE A 233 -1.67 -24.07 -4.46
N SER A 234 -0.47 -23.70 -4.00
CA SER A 234 0.00 -22.33 -4.18
C SER A 234 0.00 -22.04 -5.66
N SER A 235 -0.75 -21.01 -6.05
CA SER A 235 -0.62 -20.55 -7.43
C SER A 235 0.86 -20.26 -7.68
N LEU A 236 1.38 -20.63 -8.86
CA LEU A 236 2.78 -20.38 -9.19
C LEU A 236 3.12 -18.90 -8.97
N HIS A 237 2.16 -18.02 -9.26
CA HIS A 237 2.22 -16.60 -8.95
C HIS A 237 2.49 -16.31 -7.46
N THR A 238 1.66 -16.79 -6.54
CA THR A 238 1.86 -16.58 -5.10
C THR A 238 3.20 -17.12 -4.61
N ARG A 239 3.63 -18.28 -5.12
CA ARG A 239 4.94 -18.85 -4.76
C ARG A 239 6.08 -17.96 -5.26
N ILE A 240 6.02 -17.50 -6.52
CA ILE A 240 7.03 -16.62 -7.10
C ILE A 240 7.11 -15.31 -6.31
N VAL A 241 5.97 -14.64 -6.06
CA VAL A 241 5.92 -13.37 -5.32
C VAL A 241 6.49 -13.52 -3.92
N LEU A 242 6.09 -14.56 -3.17
CA LEU A 242 6.61 -14.79 -1.82
C LEU A 242 8.13 -15.04 -1.82
N TRP A 243 8.62 -15.88 -2.73
CA TRP A 243 10.06 -16.17 -2.83
C TRP A 243 10.87 -14.96 -3.28
N SER A 244 10.39 -14.21 -4.28
CA SER A 244 11.07 -13.00 -4.74
C SER A 244 11.11 -11.93 -3.65
N SER A 245 9.99 -11.69 -2.96
CA SER A 245 9.94 -10.71 -1.87
C SER A 245 10.85 -11.13 -0.71
N ALA A 246 10.80 -12.39 -0.28
CA ALA A 246 11.65 -12.88 0.79
C ALA A 246 13.15 -12.79 0.43
N LEU A 247 13.51 -13.19 -0.79
CA LEU A 247 14.89 -13.10 -1.27
C LEU A 247 15.40 -11.67 -1.28
N LEU A 248 14.62 -10.74 -1.85
CA LEU A 248 15.02 -9.33 -1.94
C LEU A 248 15.13 -8.66 -0.56
N THR A 249 14.17 -8.90 0.34
CA THR A 249 14.20 -8.34 1.70
C THR A 249 15.38 -8.88 2.50
N VAL A 250 15.64 -10.19 2.46
CA VAL A 250 16.77 -10.79 3.18
C VAL A 250 18.09 -10.34 2.58
N ALA A 251 18.22 -10.30 1.25
CA ALA A 251 19.43 -9.82 0.59
C ALA A 251 19.75 -8.36 0.97
N GLY A 252 18.74 -7.48 0.95
CA GLY A 252 18.90 -6.09 1.39
C GLY A 252 19.27 -5.96 2.86
N ALA A 253 18.64 -6.73 3.75
CA ALA A 253 18.95 -6.72 5.18
C ALA A 253 20.39 -7.22 5.45
N VAL A 254 20.81 -8.29 4.79
CA VAL A 254 22.17 -8.82 4.87
C VAL A 254 23.17 -7.77 4.40
N MET A 255 22.92 -7.13 3.25
CA MET A 255 23.80 -6.06 2.73
C MET A 255 23.99 -4.93 3.75
N LEU A 256 22.91 -4.41 4.33
CA LEU A 256 22.97 -3.34 5.34
C LEU A 256 23.66 -3.79 6.64
N PHE A 257 23.43 -5.02 7.06
CA PHE A 257 24.07 -5.57 8.26
C PHE A 257 25.58 -5.73 8.07
N PHE A 258 26.03 -6.23 6.92
CA PHE A 258 27.46 -6.32 6.59
C PHE A 258 28.12 -4.93 6.53
N ASP A 259 27.42 -3.94 5.98
CA ASP A 259 27.88 -2.55 5.95
C ASP A 259 28.12 -1.98 7.34
N GLN A 260 27.17 -2.17 8.25
CA GLN A 260 27.26 -1.67 9.62
C GLN A 260 28.27 -2.42 10.50
N THR A 261 28.47 -3.73 10.29
CA THR A 261 29.27 -4.57 11.19
C THR A 261 30.71 -4.78 10.73
N VAL A 262 30.93 -4.93 9.42
CA VAL A 262 32.25 -5.17 8.84
C VAL A 262 32.89 -3.85 8.39
N GLY A 263 32.10 -2.76 8.30
CA GLY A 263 32.58 -1.46 7.84
C GLY A 263 32.95 -1.50 6.36
N THR A 264 32.23 -2.29 5.56
CA THR A 264 32.41 -2.25 4.11
C THR A 264 32.11 -0.84 3.66
N MET A 265 33.04 -0.18 3.00
CA MET A 265 32.92 1.25 2.72
C MET A 265 31.96 1.55 1.56
N PHE A 266 30.94 0.72 1.31
CA PHE A 266 30.06 0.78 0.13
C PHE A 266 29.46 2.18 -0.09
N PHE A 267 29.06 2.84 1.00
CA PHE A 267 28.50 4.19 0.98
C PHE A 267 29.48 5.29 1.41
N SER A 268 30.73 4.95 1.73
CA SER A 268 31.76 5.90 2.15
C SER A 268 32.77 6.16 1.02
N PRO A 269 32.79 7.37 0.43
CA PRO A 269 33.76 7.73 -0.62
C PRO A 269 35.20 7.64 -0.14
N ALA A 270 35.45 7.93 1.14
CA ALA A 270 36.77 7.90 1.76
C ALA A 270 37.38 6.49 1.78
N GLY A 271 36.57 5.47 1.56
CA GLY A 271 36.97 4.07 1.55
C GLY A 271 37.05 3.39 0.20
N GLY A 272 36.92 4.13 -0.90
CA GLY A 272 36.85 3.55 -2.24
C GLY A 272 35.48 2.99 -2.62
N GLY A 273 34.46 3.16 -1.78
CA GLY A 273 33.08 2.95 -2.20
C GLY A 273 32.59 4.11 -3.05
N SER A 274 31.72 3.81 -4.01
CA SER A 274 31.09 4.81 -4.87
C SER A 274 29.63 4.96 -4.46
N PRO A 275 29.29 5.88 -3.53
CA PRO A 275 27.90 6.10 -3.14
C PRO A 275 27.02 6.50 -4.32
N LEU A 276 27.60 7.13 -5.36
CA LEU A 276 26.93 7.38 -6.65
C LEU A 276 26.50 6.10 -7.37
N LEU A 277 27.37 5.08 -7.47
CA LEU A 277 27.03 3.80 -8.10
C LEU A 277 25.88 3.12 -7.36
N TRP A 278 25.95 3.11 -6.03
CA TRP A 278 24.93 2.50 -5.19
C TRP A 278 23.63 3.31 -5.21
N GLN A 279 23.68 4.64 -5.17
CA GLN A 279 22.53 5.50 -5.40
C GLN A 279 21.85 5.18 -6.74
N HIS A 280 22.61 5.03 -7.82
CA HIS A 280 22.06 4.69 -9.14
C HIS A 280 21.49 3.26 -9.19
N LEU A 281 22.12 2.30 -8.51
CA LEU A 281 21.60 0.93 -8.39
C LEU A 281 20.29 0.89 -7.60
N PHE A 282 20.21 1.63 -6.50
CA PHE A 282 18.99 1.72 -5.69
C PHE A 282 17.87 2.50 -6.39
N TRP A 283 18.20 3.54 -7.18
CA TRP A 283 17.21 4.22 -8.03
C TRP A 283 16.60 3.30 -9.10
N PHE A 284 17.29 2.23 -9.48
CA PHE A 284 16.77 1.25 -10.44
C PHE A 284 15.72 0.30 -9.83
N PHE A 285 15.68 0.18 -8.51
CA PHE A 285 14.78 -0.72 -7.76
C PHE A 285 13.71 0.05 -6.94
N GLY A 286 13.54 1.35 -7.21
CA GLY A 286 12.53 2.20 -6.57
C GLY A 286 11.11 1.71 -6.74
#